data_AF-A0A0E9X1F6-F1
#
_entry.id   AF-A0A0E9X1F6-F1
#
_cell.length_a   1.000
_cell.length_b   1.000
_cell.length_c   1.000
_cell.angle_alpha   90.00
_cell.angle_beta   90.00
_cell.angle_gamma   90.00
#
_symmetry.space_group_name_H-M   'P 1'
#
loop_
_entity.id
_entity.type
_entity.pdbx_description
1 polymer ?
#
loop_
_entity_poly.entity_id
_entity_poly.type
_entity_poly.pdbx_seq_one_letter_code
_entity_poly.pdbx_strand_id
1 'polypeptide(L)'
;MKDDKILEVFLQKKNIGPMWPELVIRDRTEESVVNPSLDDVNAEDLIDDPEKDKPPCNVQELEDCDIFPEDSSSLMRFDGETMKPTHVVNLGSHQFLFAVDVSPSEMPCFCVRHDVDALVWQPRPTQPDNMWEHIATFNALGYVQASKRDKKFATCAPNFSYAALGECLRRVFIYRQPSPVDTVLFNRKQGKKVGQVAKQQVASLDSNDTVLGFRATNERLFVLTSRNLFVLRVNN
;
A
#
# COMPACT_ATOMS: atom_id res chain seq x y z
N MET A 1 -39.73 -10.96 0.34
CA MET A 1 -40.20 -9.69 0.93
C MET A 1 -39.45 -9.47 2.23
N LYS A 2 -38.46 -8.58 2.26
CA LYS A 2 -37.89 -8.03 3.49
C LYS A 2 -37.53 -6.58 3.22
N ASP A 3 -38.47 -5.69 3.52
CA ASP A 3 -38.18 -4.34 3.95
C ASP A 3 -38.45 -4.31 5.45
N ASP A 4 -37.48 -3.85 6.26
CA ASP A 4 -37.69 -2.61 7.02
C ASP A 4 -36.45 -2.23 7.86
N LYS A 5 -35.94 -1.04 7.50
CA LYS A 5 -35.58 0.08 8.39
C LYS A 5 -34.41 -0.13 9.36
N ILE A 6 -33.20 -0.02 8.82
CA ILE A 6 -32.02 0.34 9.60
C ILE A 6 -32.05 1.86 9.83
N LEU A 7 -31.97 2.27 11.10
CA LEU A 7 -31.80 3.67 11.51
C LEU A 7 -30.35 3.85 11.97
N GLU A 8 -29.56 4.60 11.20
CA GLU A 8 -28.22 5.01 11.59
C GLU A 8 -28.26 6.39 12.26
N VAL A 9 -27.59 6.53 13.40
CA VAL A 9 -27.51 7.77 14.17
C VAL A 9 -26.04 8.08 14.46
N PHE A 10 -25.61 9.29 14.06
CA PHE A 10 -24.26 9.80 14.35
C PHE A 10 -24.31 10.69 15.59
N LEU A 11 -23.53 10.35 16.62
CA LEU A 11 -23.45 11.10 17.87
C LEU A 11 -22.03 11.64 18.03
N GLN A 12 -21.91 12.95 18.31
CA GLN A 12 -20.64 13.60 18.58
C GLN A 12 -20.51 13.96 20.05
N LYS A 13 -19.39 13.55 20.67
CA LYS A 13 -19.13 13.81 22.07
C LYS A 13 -18.80 15.29 22.30
N LYS A 14 -19.58 15.95 23.16
CA LYS A 14 -19.35 17.36 23.54
C LYS A 14 -18.33 17.53 24.68
N ASN A 15 -18.21 16.53 25.56
CA ASN A 15 -17.36 16.62 26.77
C ASN A 15 -15.95 16.04 26.52
N ILE A 16 -14.93 16.70 27.07
CA ILE A 16 -13.52 16.27 26.95
C ILE A 16 -13.26 15.09 27.90
N GLY A 17 -12.79 13.99 27.32
CA GLY A 17 -12.40 12.77 28.04
C GLY A 17 -12.41 11.56 27.08
N PRO A 18 -11.60 10.52 27.34
CA PRO A 18 -11.41 9.43 26.37
C PRO A 18 -12.62 8.51 26.21
N MET A 19 -13.49 8.37 27.22
CA MET A 19 -14.60 7.41 27.20
C MET A 19 -15.94 8.03 27.62
N TRP A 20 -17.04 7.58 27.02
CA TRP A 20 -18.38 7.92 27.48
C TRP A 20 -18.67 7.05 28.71
N PRO A 21 -19.07 7.63 29.86
CA PRO A 21 -19.41 6.82 31.03
C PRO A 21 -20.65 5.96 30.79
N GLU A 22 -21.60 6.41 29.95
CA GLU A 22 -22.80 5.67 29.55
C GLU A 22 -23.32 6.28 28.22
N LEU A 23 -23.65 5.46 27.21
CA LEU A 23 -24.20 5.94 25.93
C LEU A 23 -25.74 5.91 25.90
N VAL A 24 -26.35 4.94 26.58
CA VAL A 24 -27.80 4.76 26.70
C VAL A 24 -28.16 4.57 28.16
N ILE A 25 -28.89 5.54 28.74
CA ILE A 25 -29.23 5.54 30.17
C ILE A 25 -30.25 4.42 30.46
N ARG A 26 -29.92 3.51 31.39
CA ARG A 26 -30.72 2.34 31.85
C ARG A 26 -30.68 1.07 31.00
N ASP A 27 -29.62 0.82 30.25
CA ASP A 27 -29.36 -0.54 29.74
C ASP A 27 -28.65 -1.36 30.84
N ARG A 28 -29.25 -2.49 31.25
CA ARG A 28 -28.69 -3.38 32.29
C ARG A 28 -27.92 -4.55 31.69
N THR A 29 -27.59 -4.50 30.41
CA THR A 29 -26.90 -5.58 29.70
C THR A 29 -25.41 -5.26 29.63
N GLU A 30 -24.70 -5.47 30.74
CA GLU A 30 -23.23 -5.52 30.74
C GLU A 30 -22.77 -6.88 30.18
N GLU A 31 -22.60 -7.01 28.87
CA GLU A 31 -21.69 -8.04 28.33
C GLU A 31 -20.88 -7.47 27.17
N SER A 32 -19.60 -7.23 27.46
CA SER A 32 -18.54 -7.10 26.48
C SER A 32 -18.42 -8.44 25.73
N VAL A 33 -19.15 -8.59 24.62
CA VAL A 33 -18.99 -9.74 23.74
C VAL A 33 -17.83 -9.48 22.79
N VAL A 34 -16.63 -9.86 23.24
CA VAL A 34 -15.56 -10.30 22.34
C VAL A 34 -15.99 -11.69 21.88
N ASN A 35 -16.42 -11.83 20.62
CA ASN A 35 -16.63 -13.15 20.05
C ASN A 35 -15.52 -13.51 19.06
N PRO A 36 -14.97 -14.73 19.14
CA PRO A 36 -13.84 -15.18 18.36
C PRO A 36 -14.28 -15.60 16.95
N SER A 37 -13.36 -15.42 16.00
CA SER A 37 -13.20 -16.13 14.73
C SER A 37 -14.26 -17.19 14.41
N LEU A 38 -15.03 -16.95 13.35
CA LEU A 38 -15.72 -18.02 12.60
C LEU A 38 -14.96 -18.27 11.32
N ASP A 39 -14.36 -19.45 11.30
CA ASP A 39 -13.51 -20.01 10.27
C ASP A 39 -14.22 -20.12 8.93
N ASP A 40 -13.45 -19.76 7.91
CA ASP A 40 -13.75 -19.96 6.52
C ASP A 40 -13.85 -21.45 6.20
N VAL A 41 -14.83 -21.73 5.36
CA VAL A 41 -15.13 -23.02 4.76
C VAL A 41 -13.95 -23.43 3.87
N ASN A 42 -13.32 -24.58 4.13
CA ASN A 42 -12.68 -25.33 3.05
C ASN A 42 -12.71 -26.83 3.32
N ALA A 43 -13.35 -27.52 2.39
CA ALA A 43 -13.29 -28.96 2.24
C ALA A 43 -11.90 -29.34 1.74
N GLU A 44 -11.26 -30.31 2.40
CA GLU A 44 -10.47 -31.35 1.72
C GLU A 44 -10.19 -32.48 2.71
N ASP A 45 -11.03 -33.50 2.57
CA ASP A 45 -10.89 -34.83 3.16
C ASP A 45 -9.68 -35.56 2.54
N LEU A 46 -8.98 -36.32 3.39
CA LEU A 46 -8.04 -37.42 3.09
C LEU A 46 -6.59 -37.07 2.71
N ILE A 47 -5.71 -37.17 3.71
CA ILE A 47 -4.44 -37.94 3.74
C ILE A 47 -3.81 -37.67 5.13
N ASP A 48 -3.65 -38.74 5.92
CA ASP A 48 -2.95 -38.72 7.22
C ASP A 48 -1.44 -38.57 6.98
N ASP A 49 -0.93 -37.36 7.17
CA ASP A 49 0.51 -37.07 7.21
C ASP A 49 0.84 -36.49 8.61
N PRO A 50 1.69 -37.13 9.42
CA PRO A 50 2.05 -36.67 10.77
C PRO A 50 2.85 -35.35 10.82
N GLU A 51 3.13 -34.69 9.68
CA GLU A 51 3.66 -33.31 9.65
C GLU A 51 2.58 -32.20 9.55
N LYS A 52 1.28 -32.55 9.46
CA LYS A 52 0.16 -31.59 9.32
C LYS A 52 -0.11 -30.66 10.51
N ASP A 53 0.42 -30.96 11.70
CA ASP A 53 0.15 -30.18 12.93
C ASP A 53 1.01 -28.93 13.09
N LYS A 54 1.92 -28.64 12.15
CA LYS A 54 2.53 -27.31 12.09
C LYS A 54 1.58 -26.40 11.32
N PRO A 55 1.01 -25.35 11.93
CA PRO A 55 0.34 -24.33 11.14
C PRO A 55 1.30 -23.86 10.04
N PRO A 56 0.85 -23.75 8.78
CA PRO A 56 1.71 -23.52 7.61
C PRO A 56 2.50 -22.21 7.69
N CYS A 57 2.13 -21.32 8.61
CA CYS A 57 2.85 -20.10 8.90
C CYS A 57 2.85 -19.84 10.41
N ASN A 58 4.01 -19.46 10.94
CA ASN A 58 4.12 -18.95 12.30
C ASN A 58 3.54 -17.52 12.32
N VAL A 59 2.47 -17.29 13.07
CA VAL A 59 1.78 -15.98 13.11
C VAL A 59 2.70 -14.87 13.61
N GLN A 60 3.72 -15.20 14.42
CA GLN A 60 4.76 -14.24 14.85
C GLN A 60 5.75 -13.85 13.75
N GLU A 61 5.78 -14.56 12.61
CA GLU A 61 6.65 -14.26 11.45
C GLU A 61 5.93 -13.44 10.38
N LEU A 62 4.63 -13.18 10.54
CA LEU A 62 3.86 -12.34 9.62
C LEU A 62 4.28 -10.87 9.78
N GLU A 63 4.67 -10.25 8.67
CA GLU A 63 4.95 -8.82 8.60
C GLU A 63 3.67 -8.02 8.28
N ASP A 64 3.67 -6.71 8.53
CA ASP A 64 2.52 -5.81 8.24
C ASP A 64 2.05 -5.87 6.77
N CYS A 65 2.89 -6.37 5.84
CA CYS A 65 2.53 -6.59 4.44
C CYS A 65 1.79 -7.91 4.17
N ASP A 66 1.90 -8.90 5.06
CA ASP A 66 1.22 -10.19 4.96
C ASP A 66 -0.22 -10.10 5.47
N ILE A 67 -0.51 -9.05 6.27
CA ILE A 67 -1.85 -8.74 6.74
C ILE A 67 -2.66 -8.15 5.59
N PHE A 68 -3.77 -8.82 5.27
CA PHE A 68 -4.77 -8.30 4.34
C PHE A 68 -5.51 -7.12 4.97
N PRO A 69 -5.71 -6.01 4.25
CA PRO A 69 -6.57 -4.93 4.72
C PRO A 69 -7.99 -5.47 5.00
N GLU A 70 -8.55 -5.16 6.17
CA GLU A 70 -9.93 -5.52 6.52
C GLU A 70 -10.95 -4.82 5.61
N ASP A 71 -10.57 -3.67 5.04
CA ASP A 71 -11.39 -2.87 4.13
C ASP A 71 -11.24 -3.33 2.67
N SER A 72 -12.35 -3.73 2.05
CA SER A 72 -12.39 -3.96 0.61
C SER A 72 -12.33 -2.63 -0.14
N SER A 73 -11.33 -2.43 -1.00
CA SER A 73 -11.25 -1.25 -1.86
C SER A 73 -11.71 -1.59 -3.29
N SER A 74 -12.27 -0.60 -3.99
CA SER A 74 -12.70 -0.78 -5.38
C SER A 74 -12.19 0.34 -6.26
N LEU A 75 -11.84 -0.02 -7.50
CA LEU A 75 -11.48 0.89 -8.57
C LEU A 75 -12.69 1.05 -9.48
N MET A 76 -13.15 2.29 -9.66
CA MET A 76 -14.33 2.59 -10.46
C MET A 76 -14.00 3.56 -11.60
N ARG A 77 -14.56 3.30 -12.78
CA ARG A 77 -14.60 4.27 -13.88
C ARG A 77 -16.00 4.85 -13.99
N PHE A 78 -16.09 6.17 -13.91
CA PHE A 78 -17.33 6.90 -14.13
C PHE A 78 -17.41 7.38 -15.58
N ASP A 79 -18.60 7.28 -16.16
CA ASP A 79 -18.93 7.96 -17.40
C ASP A 79 -19.08 9.47 -17.13
N GLY A 80 -18.43 10.30 -17.95
CA GLY A 80 -18.32 11.74 -17.71
C GLY A 80 -19.63 12.51 -17.90
N GLU A 81 -20.57 11.99 -18.70
CA GLU A 81 -21.85 12.64 -18.96
C GLU A 81 -22.93 12.19 -17.98
N THR A 82 -23.06 10.87 -17.78
CA THR A 82 -24.11 10.28 -16.95
C THR A 82 -23.74 10.19 -15.47
N MET A 83 -22.46 10.37 -15.12
CA MET A 83 -21.90 10.19 -13.77
C MET A 83 -22.15 8.79 -13.17
N LYS A 84 -22.44 7.80 -14.02
CA LYS A 84 -22.66 6.41 -13.60
C LYS A 84 -21.37 5.60 -13.66
N PRO A 85 -21.17 4.64 -12.76
CA PRO A 85 -20.06 3.70 -12.85
C PRO A 85 -20.27 2.80 -14.07
N THR A 86 -19.26 2.75 -14.95
CA THR A 86 -19.22 1.87 -16.13
C THR A 86 -18.43 0.60 -15.87
N HIS A 87 -17.42 0.69 -15.01
CA HIS A 87 -16.58 -0.43 -14.60
C HIS A 87 -16.37 -0.32 -13.10
N VAL A 88 -16.53 -1.43 -12.41
CA VAL A 88 -16.27 -1.56 -10.97
C VAL A 88 -15.41 -2.80 -10.81
N VAL A 89 -14.18 -2.59 -10.34
CA VAL A 89 -13.22 -3.66 -10.07
C VAL A 89 -12.98 -3.70 -8.57
N ASN A 90 -13.21 -4.85 -7.95
CA ASN A 90 -12.80 -5.06 -6.57
C ASN A 90 -11.29 -5.27 -6.55
N LEU A 91 -10.56 -4.42 -5.82
CA LEU A 91 -9.12 -4.59 -5.61
C LEU A 91 -8.84 -5.66 -4.54
N GLY A 92 -9.88 -6.21 -3.92
CA GLY A 92 -9.78 -7.16 -2.83
C GLY A 92 -8.94 -6.55 -1.72
N SER A 93 -7.93 -7.30 -1.31
CA SER A 93 -6.96 -6.93 -0.28
C SER A 93 -5.71 -6.23 -0.84
N HIS A 94 -5.69 -5.85 -2.12
CA HIS A 94 -4.59 -5.12 -2.73
C HIS A 94 -4.61 -3.64 -2.32
N GLN A 95 -3.69 -3.25 -1.44
CA GLN A 95 -3.58 -1.90 -0.93
C GLN A 95 -3.20 -0.90 -2.04
N PHE A 96 -3.95 0.19 -2.20
CA PHE A 96 -3.50 1.33 -3.01
C PHE A 96 -2.27 2.00 -2.38
N LEU A 97 -1.21 2.18 -3.18
CA LEU A 97 0.07 2.73 -2.71
C LEU A 97 0.23 4.21 -3.07
N PHE A 98 0.05 4.57 -4.34
CA PHE A 98 0.17 5.94 -4.84
C PHE A 98 -0.35 6.06 -6.27
N ALA A 99 -0.59 7.30 -6.72
CA ALA A 99 -0.78 7.64 -8.12
C ALA A 99 0.43 8.45 -8.65
N VAL A 100 0.73 8.34 -9.93
CA VAL A 100 1.87 9.00 -10.57
C VAL A 100 1.56 9.35 -12.02
N ASP A 101 1.88 10.58 -12.44
CA ASP A 101 1.79 10.94 -13.86
C ASP A 101 3.14 10.65 -14.54
N VAL A 102 3.13 9.64 -15.40
CA VAL A 102 4.29 9.21 -16.18
C VAL A 102 4.40 10.02 -17.47
N SER A 103 3.27 10.26 -18.14
CA SER A 103 3.17 11.08 -19.34
C SER A 103 2.10 12.16 -19.17
N PRO A 104 2.37 13.43 -19.54
CA PRO A 104 1.36 14.49 -19.51
C PRO A 104 0.19 14.26 -20.48
N SER A 105 0.36 13.42 -21.49
CA SER A 105 -0.69 13.11 -22.48
C SER A 105 -1.59 11.95 -22.07
N GLU A 106 -1.29 11.29 -20.95
CA GLU A 106 -1.98 10.09 -20.51
C GLU A 106 -2.60 10.32 -19.13
N MET A 107 -3.56 9.46 -18.76
CA MET A 107 -4.10 9.47 -17.41
C MET A 107 -3.01 9.09 -16.40
N PRO A 108 -3.08 9.59 -15.15
CA PRO A 108 -2.17 9.16 -14.10
C PRO A 108 -2.22 7.64 -13.92
N CYS A 109 -1.05 7.02 -13.79
CA CYS A 109 -0.96 5.64 -13.38
C CYS A 109 -1.33 5.53 -11.89
N PHE A 110 -1.74 4.34 -11.48
CA PHE A 110 -1.90 4.01 -10.07
C PHE A 110 -1.08 2.78 -9.72
N CYS A 111 -0.60 2.73 -8.49
CA CYS A 111 0.22 1.65 -7.97
C CYS A 111 -0.54 0.92 -6.87
N VAL A 112 -0.65 -0.40 -6.97
CA VAL A 112 -1.27 -1.26 -5.96
C VAL A 112 -0.27 -2.27 -5.43
N ARG A 113 -0.39 -2.60 -4.14
CA ARG A 113 0.37 -3.68 -3.51
C ARG A 113 -0.25 -5.01 -3.91
N HIS A 114 0.58 -5.92 -4.40
CA HIS A 114 0.20 -7.29 -4.64
C HIS A 114 1.24 -8.18 -3.98
N ASP A 115 0.84 -8.82 -2.88
CA ASP A 115 1.77 -9.54 -2.01
C ASP A 115 2.93 -8.61 -1.57
N VAL A 116 4.18 -9.03 -1.80
CA VAL A 116 5.40 -8.29 -1.43
C VAL A 116 5.77 -7.20 -2.45
N ASP A 117 5.11 -7.18 -3.60
CA ASP A 117 5.44 -6.32 -4.73
C ASP A 117 4.45 -5.14 -4.88
N ALA A 118 4.86 -4.17 -5.68
CA ALA A 118 4.01 -3.04 -6.06
C ALA A 118 3.87 -2.97 -7.59
N LEU A 119 2.65 -3.11 -8.10
CA LEU A 119 2.37 -3.07 -9.54
C LEU A 119 1.82 -1.71 -9.93
N VAL A 120 2.33 -1.15 -11.02
CA VAL A 120 1.90 0.09 -11.63
C VAL A 120 1.01 -0.23 -12.82
N TRP A 121 -0.19 0.36 -12.81
CA TRP A 121 -1.21 0.18 -13.82
C TRP A 121 -1.49 1.51 -14.53
N GLN A 122 -1.50 1.47 -15.85
CA GLN A 122 -1.87 2.57 -16.73
C GLN A 122 -3.31 2.42 -17.20
N PRO A 123 -4.19 3.38 -16.88
CA PRO A 123 -5.51 3.44 -17.49
C PRO A 123 -5.41 3.73 -19.00
N ARG A 124 -6.11 2.92 -19.81
CA ARG A 124 -6.25 3.01 -21.28
C ARG A 124 -7.72 3.22 -21.65
N PRO A 125 -8.24 4.46 -21.52
CA PRO A 125 -9.66 4.74 -21.76
C PRO A 125 -10.10 4.47 -23.21
N THR A 126 -9.16 4.43 -24.16
CA THR A 126 -9.40 4.10 -25.57
C THR A 126 -9.60 2.59 -25.81
N GLN A 127 -9.33 1.75 -24.82
CA GLN A 127 -9.46 0.29 -24.88
C GLN A 127 -10.40 -0.19 -23.76
N PRO A 128 -11.73 0.00 -23.87
CA PRO A 128 -12.66 -0.26 -22.77
C PRO A 128 -12.61 -1.72 -22.27
N ASP A 129 -12.47 -2.69 -23.16
CA ASP A 129 -12.40 -4.12 -22.79
C ASP A 129 -11.07 -4.52 -22.13
N ASN A 130 -10.02 -3.70 -22.25
CA ASN A 130 -8.70 -3.92 -21.65
C ASN A 130 -8.13 -2.61 -21.08
N MET A 131 -8.93 -1.94 -20.27
CA MET A 131 -8.64 -0.59 -19.81
C MET A 131 -7.43 -0.53 -18.87
N TRP A 132 -7.12 -1.61 -18.14
CA TRP A 132 -6.07 -1.60 -17.13
C TRP A 132 -4.84 -2.33 -17.64
N GLU A 133 -3.81 -1.57 -18.03
CA GLU A 133 -2.54 -2.14 -18.52
C GLU A 133 -1.51 -2.16 -17.39
N HIS A 134 -0.96 -3.33 -17.07
CA HIS A 134 0.19 -3.42 -16.18
C HIS A 134 1.47 -3.00 -16.92
N ILE A 135 2.15 -1.96 -16.42
CA ILE A 135 3.30 -1.37 -17.11
C ILE A 135 4.63 -1.49 -16.35
N ALA A 136 4.60 -1.73 -15.03
CA ALA A 136 5.81 -1.92 -14.23
C ALA A 136 5.53 -2.61 -12.91
N THR A 137 6.51 -3.35 -12.39
CA THR A 137 6.50 -3.97 -11.06
C THR A 137 7.69 -3.47 -10.26
N PHE A 138 7.50 -2.93 -9.06
CA PHE A 138 8.58 -2.72 -8.09
C PHE A 138 8.65 -3.91 -7.13
N ASN A 139 9.57 -4.84 -7.43
CA ASN A 139 9.78 -6.03 -6.63
C ASN A 139 10.07 -5.67 -5.17
N ALA A 140 9.52 -6.39 -4.19
CA ALA A 140 9.72 -6.22 -2.75
C ALA A 140 9.44 -4.80 -2.19
N LEU A 141 8.78 -3.91 -2.95
CA LEU A 141 8.47 -2.57 -2.46
C LEU A 141 7.42 -2.62 -1.34
N GLY A 142 6.58 -3.65 -1.27
CA GLY A 142 5.63 -3.89 -0.19
C GLY A 142 6.31 -3.94 1.18
N TYR A 143 7.41 -4.69 1.31
CA TYR A 143 8.22 -4.73 2.54
C TYR A 143 8.82 -3.36 2.92
N VAL A 144 9.34 -2.65 1.92
CA VAL A 144 9.91 -1.32 2.13
C VAL A 144 8.83 -0.35 2.62
N GLN A 145 7.63 -0.43 2.07
CA GLN A 145 6.49 0.41 2.42
C GLN A 145 5.95 0.10 3.83
N ALA A 146 5.85 -1.18 4.18
CA ALA A 146 5.32 -1.67 5.45
C ALA A 146 6.21 -1.22 6.62
N SER A 147 7.52 -1.29 6.44
CA SER A 147 8.51 -0.81 7.43
C SER A 147 8.57 0.72 7.59
N LYS A 148 7.70 1.49 6.92
CA LYS A 148 7.64 2.97 6.93
C LYS A 148 6.23 3.43 7.29
N ARG A 149 5.86 3.24 8.55
CA ARG A 149 4.54 3.59 9.09
C ARG A 149 4.23 5.09 8.99
N ASP A 150 5.24 5.95 9.12
CA ASP A 150 5.08 7.42 9.05
C ASP A 150 5.20 8.02 7.64
N LYS A 151 5.11 7.19 6.59
CA LYS A 151 5.14 7.68 5.20
C LYS A 151 3.90 8.53 4.92
N LYS A 152 4.09 9.67 4.27
CA LYS A 152 3.03 10.57 3.81
C LYS A 152 3.01 10.69 2.29
N PHE A 153 4.17 10.58 1.67
CA PHE A 153 4.33 10.73 0.22
C PHE A 153 4.89 9.46 -0.37
N ALA A 154 4.42 9.10 -1.55
CA ALA A 154 4.96 8.00 -2.34
C ALA A 154 4.84 8.36 -3.83
N THR A 155 5.87 8.05 -4.61
CA THR A 155 5.92 8.31 -6.05
C THR A 155 6.98 7.40 -6.69
N CYS A 156 7.08 7.41 -8.02
CA CYS A 156 8.16 6.74 -8.73
C CYS A 156 8.63 7.55 -9.94
N ALA A 157 9.80 7.20 -10.46
CA ALA A 157 10.31 7.76 -11.70
C ALA A 157 9.40 7.38 -12.88
N PRO A 158 9.20 8.27 -13.87
CA PRO A 158 8.46 7.95 -15.10
C PRO A 158 8.97 6.71 -15.85
N ASN A 159 10.28 6.44 -15.78
CA ASN A 159 10.90 5.24 -16.38
C ASN A 159 10.95 4.02 -15.43
N PHE A 160 10.30 4.09 -14.27
CA PHE A 160 10.24 3.04 -13.25
C PHE A 160 11.59 2.57 -12.70
N SER A 161 12.66 3.33 -12.90
CA SER A 161 13.99 2.97 -12.40
C SER A 161 14.11 3.03 -10.86
N TYR A 162 13.26 3.82 -10.20
CA TYR A 162 13.20 3.90 -8.76
C TYR A 162 11.80 4.32 -8.27
N ALA A 163 11.50 3.95 -7.03
CA ALA A 163 10.39 4.45 -6.24
C ALA A 163 10.91 5.28 -5.05
N ALA A 164 10.12 6.23 -4.57
CA ALA A 164 10.48 7.07 -3.44
C ALA A 164 9.33 7.18 -2.45
N LEU A 165 9.66 7.08 -1.16
CA LEU A 165 8.74 7.27 -0.04
C LEU A 165 9.24 8.45 0.80
N GLY A 166 8.37 9.37 1.15
CA GLY A 166 8.69 10.52 1.98
C GLY A 166 7.86 10.50 3.27
N GLU A 167 8.51 10.75 4.40
CA GLU A 167 7.81 11.05 5.64
C GLU A 167 7.33 12.51 5.68
N CYS A 168 6.55 12.86 6.70
CA CYS A 168 6.15 14.24 6.95
C CYS A 168 7.34 15.19 7.12
N LEU A 169 8.45 14.68 7.66
CA LEU A 169 9.62 15.46 8.07
C LEU A 169 10.91 14.69 7.77
N ARG A 170 11.92 15.42 7.28
CA ARG A 170 13.36 15.04 7.20
C ARG A 170 13.73 13.82 6.37
N ARG A 171 12.97 12.73 6.37
CA ARG A 171 13.42 11.45 5.81
C ARG A 171 12.73 11.15 4.49
N VAL A 172 13.58 10.79 3.53
CA VAL A 172 13.19 10.35 2.20
C VAL A 172 13.89 9.03 1.93
N PHE A 173 13.12 8.03 1.52
CA PHE A 173 13.58 6.69 1.18
C PHE A 173 13.50 6.53 -0.33
N ILE A 174 14.61 6.14 -0.94
CA ILE A 174 14.71 5.92 -2.39
C ILE A 174 15.00 4.43 -2.58
N TYR A 175 14.05 3.74 -3.19
CA TYR A 175 14.11 2.34 -3.53
C TYR A 175 14.47 2.16 -5.01
N ARG A 176 15.54 1.43 -5.30
CA ARG A 176 15.95 1.06 -6.67
C ARG A 176 15.77 -0.42 -6.86
N GLN A 177 15.23 -0.80 -8.01
CA GLN A 177 15.07 -2.20 -8.40
C GLN A 177 16.41 -2.94 -8.41
N PRO A 178 16.40 -4.28 -8.29
CA PRO A 178 17.60 -5.08 -8.41
C PRO A 178 18.36 -4.79 -9.70
N SER A 179 19.56 -4.25 -9.57
CA SER A 179 20.48 -4.08 -10.69
C SER A 179 21.63 -5.08 -10.56
N PRO A 180 22.26 -5.50 -11.68
CA PRO A 180 23.49 -6.29 -11.63
C PRO A 180 24.50 -5.63 -10.69
N VAL A 181 25.16 -6.45 -9.88
CA VAL A 181 26.24 -5.98 -9.01
C VAL A 181 27.56 -6.31 -9.68
N ASP A 182 28.43 -5.32 -9.84
CA ASP A 182 29.77 -5.52 -10.43
C ASP A 182 30.63 -6.47 -9.58
N THR A 183 30.28 -6.63 -8.30
CA THR A 183 30.95 -7.51 -7.36
C THR A 183 30.14 -8.77 -7.10
N VAL A 184 30.84 -9.89 -6.95
CA VAL A 184 30.25 -11.17 -6.60
C VAL A 184 29.84 -11.15 -5.12
N LEU A 185 28.57 -10.88 -4.86
CA LEU A 185 28.02 -11.03 -3.51
C LEU A 185 27.63 -12.50 -3.28
N PHE A 186 27.91 -13.01 -2.10
CA PHE A 186 27.49 -14.35 -1.68
C PHE A 186 26.52 -14.24 -0.52
N ASN A 187 25.37 -14.92 -0.63
CA ASN A 187 24.52 -15.13 0.53
C ASN A 187 25.21 -16.13 1.47
N ARG A 188 25.73 -15.66 2.61
CA ARG A 188 26.46 -16.49 3.58
C ARG A 188 25.65 -17.68 4.12
N LYS A 189 24.30 -17.58 4.14
CA LYS A 189 23.44 -18.67 4.62
C LYS A 189 23.18 -19.75 3.57
N GLN A 190 23.15 -19.39 2.29
CA GLN A 190 22.80 -20.32 1.20
C GLN A 190 23.96 -20.66 0.26
N GLY A 191 25.14 -20.03 0.42
CA GLY A 191 26.29 -20.21 -0.47
C GLY A 191 26.06 -19.73 -1.91
N LYS A 192 24.88 -19.18 -2.23
CA LYS A 192 24.52 -18.75 -3.57
C LYS A 192 25.13 -17.39 -3.91
N LYS A 193 25.58 -17.27 -5.16
CA LYS A 193 26.01 -16.02 -5.77
C LYS A 193 24.80 -15.14 -6.03
N VAL A 194 24.78 -13.96 -5.43
CA VAL A 194 23.75 -12.94 -5.59
C VAL A 194 24.17 -12.05 -6.76
N GLY A 195 23.53 -12.25 -7.91
CA GLY A 195 23.84 -11.52 -9.14
C GLY A 195 23.22 -10.12 -9.22
N GLN A 196 22.17 -9.86 -8.44
CA GLN A 196 21.46 -8.59 -8.42
C GLN A 196 21.06 -8.23 -6.99
N VAL A 197 21.13 -6.94 -6.65
CA VAL A 197 20.73 -6.44 -5.32
C VAL A 197 19.89 -5.19 -5.50
N ALA A 198 18.70 -5.18 -4.89
CA ALA A 198 17.90 -3.98 -4.74
C ALA A 198 18.58 -3.04 -3.73
N LYS A 199 18.56 -1.74 -4.00
CA LYS A 199 19.22 -0.75 -3.14
C LYS A 199 18.17 0.19 -2.56
N GLN A 200 18.16 0.27 -1.23
CA GLN A 200 17.44 1.31 -0.51
C GLN A 200 18.44 2.36 -0.02
N GLN A 201 18.17 3.62 -0.32
CA GLN A 201 18.93 4.76 0.16
C GLN A 201 18.04 5.63 1.04
N VAL A 202 18.56 6.11 2.16
CA VAL A 202 17.88 7.10 3.01
C VAL A 202 18.58 8.44 2.82
N ALA A 203 17.81 9.46 2.46
CA ALA A 203 18.25 10.84 2.39
C ALA A 203 17.61 11.63 3.53
N SER A 204 18.43 12.34 4.29
CA SER A 204 17.99 13.25 5.34
C SER A 204 18.03 14.68 4.79
N LEU A 205 16.86 15.33 4.76
CA LEU A 205 16.73 16.74 4.42
C LEU A 205 17.24 17.57 5.60
N ASP A 206 18.07 18.56 5.29
CA ASP A 206 18.59 19.51 6.28
C ASP A 206 17.55 20.60 6.58
N SER A 207 16.38 20.18 7.04
CA SER A 207 15.28 21.04 7.46
C SER A 207 14.29 20.27 8.33
N ASN A 208 13.71 20.95 9.31
CA ASN A 208 12.60 20.44 10.11
C ASN A 208 11.22 20.89 9.58
N ASP A 209 11.18 21.41 8.36
CA ASP A 209 9.93 21.85 7.73
C ASP A 209 9.10 20.67 7.23
N THR A 210 7.79 20.82 7.37
CA THR A 210 6.82 19.87 6.81
C THR A 210 6.96 19.78 5.30
N VAL A 211 7.03 18.56 4.79
CA VAL A 211 6.97 18.28 3.36
C VAL A 211 5.55 18.55 2.86
N LEU A 212 5.47 19.35 1.80
CA LEU A 212 4.24 19.79 1.14
C LEU A 212 4.06 19.14 -0.24
N GLY A 213 5.16 18.86 -0.93
CA GLY A 213 5.13 18.30 -2.28
C GLY A 213 6.29 17.34 -2.53
N PHE A 214 6.04 16.37 -3.39
CA PHE A 214 6.96 15.26 -3.64
C PHE A 214 6.82 14.81 -5.09
N ARG A 215 7.86 15.01 -5.91
CA ARG A 215 7.81 14.67 -7.34
C ARG A 215 9.11 14.04 -7.81
N ALA A 216 9.02 12.86 -8.42
CA ALA A 216 10.14 12.19 -9.05
C ALA A 216 10.23 12.50 -10.54
N THR A 217 11.46 12.49 -11.03
CA THR A 217 11.83 12.44 -12.45
C THR A 217 12.73 11.23 -12.66
N ASN A 218 13.25 10.99 -13.86
CA ASN A 218 14.14 9.85 -14.08
C ASN A 218 15.48 9.96 -13.34
N GLU A 219 15.90 11.17 -12.98
CA GLU A 219 17.22 11.39 -12.37
C GLU A 219 17.20 12.16 -11.05
N ARG A 220 16.14 12.91 -10.77
CA ARG A 220 16.04 13.80 -9.60
C ARG A 220 14.72 13.59 -8.87
N LEU A 221 14.77 13.70 -7.55
CA LEU A 221 13.60 13.77 -6.68
C LEU A 221 13.50 15.17 -6.09
N PHE A 222 12.37 15.82 -6.34
CA PHE A 222 12.04 17.14 -5.83
C PHE A 222 11.18 17.00 -4.58
N VAL A 223 11.63 17.63 -3.49
CA VAL A 223 10.91 17.64 -2.21
C VAL A 223 10.67 19.08 -1.81
N LEU A 224 9.42 19.50 -1.90
CA LEU A 224 8.99 20.84 -1.54
C LEU A 224 8.62 20.86 -0.05
N THR A 225 9.27 21.73 0.71
CA THR A 225 8.86 22.08 2.07
C THR A 225 8.25 23.48 2.09
N SER A 226 7.81 23.93 3.27
CA SER A 226 7.28 25.29 3.45
C SER A 226 8.28 26.41 3.14
N ARG A 227 9.59 26.14 3.19
CA ARG A 227 10.64 27.15 3.00
C ARG A 227 11.65 26.84 1.91
N ASN A 228 11.80 25.57 1.54
CA ASN A 228 12.86 25.13 0.64
C ASN A 228 12.33 24.15 -0.40
N LEU A 229 12.97 24.13 -1.56
CA LEU A 229 12.84 23.06 -2.55
C LEU A 229 14.14 22.24 -2.56
N PHE A 230 14.10 21.04 -2.01
CA PHE A 230 15.24 20.12 -2.05
C PHE A 230 15.23 19.36 -3.38
N VAL A 231 16.41 19.21 -3.97
CA VAL A 231 16.61 18.42 -5.20
C VAL A 231 17.64 17.34 -4.90
N LEU A 232 17.17 16.10 -4.81
CA LEU A 232 18.02 14.94 -4.57
C LEU A 232 18.41 14.32 -5.90
N ARG A 233 19.72 14.14 -6.15
CA ARG A 233 20.21 13.38 -7.30
C ARG A 233 20.09 11.89 -7.05
N VAL A 234 19.31 11.21 -7.89
CA VAL A 234 18.99 9.78 -7.75
C VAL A 234 19.80 8.95 -8.74
N ASN A 235 19.76 9.32 -10.02
CA ASN A 235 20.52 8.68 -11.09
C ASN A 235 21.45 9.69 -11.77
N ASN A 236 22.44 9.17 -12.49
CA ASN A 236 23.47 9.98 -13.14
C ASN A 236 23.06 10.48 -14.50
#